data_AF-A0A258FDL4-F1
#
_entry.id   AF-A0A258FDL4-F1
#
_cell.length_a   1.000
_cell.length_b   1.000
_cell.length_c   1.000
_cell.angle_alpha   90.00
_cell.angle_beta   90.00
_cell.angle_gamma   90.00
#
_symmetry.space_group_name_H-M   'P 1'
#
loop_
_entity.id
_entity.type
_entity.pdbx_description
1 polymer ?
#
loop_
_entity_poly.entity_id
_entity_poly.type
_entity_poly.pdbx_seq_one_letter_code
_entity_poly.pdbx_strand_id
1 'polypeptide(L)'
;MAMRFFRRLLPAAFALLSFALPGSALSQAPLSPDKAFALTVTREADGDLAFAWDIAPGHYLYRDHTVASTPGGKQPLLLELAAGETKDDPGFGVVDVWHDAGRATLSARTLTQAGEPTSVNITYQGCLEDSICYPPMTRTIDVPTRPQSDVAAREADAQTAQAAAMLAIQAPDALPA
;
A
#
# COMPACT_ATOMS: atom_id res chain seq x y z
N MET A 1 29.49 -46.59 -74.21
CA MET A 1 30.30 -46.87 -73.00
C MET A 1 30.72 -45.51 -72.42
N ALA A 2 29.77 -44.84 -71.76
CA ALA A 2 29.65 -44.71 -70.30
C ALA A 2 30.80 -43.87 -69.69
N MET A 3 30.60 -42.56 -69.50
CA MET A 3 30.21 -41.92 -68.21
C MET A 3 31.39 -41.98 -67.21
N ARG A 4 31.93 -40.89 -66.67
CA ARG A 4 31.31 -40.03 -65.64
C ARG A 4 32.18 -38.80 -65.36
N PHE A 5 31.55 -37.63 -65.41
CA PHE A 5 32.02 -36.39 -64.80
C PHE A 5 32.10 -36.54 -63.28
N PHE A 6 33.26 -36.31 -62.67
CA PHE A 6 33.38 -36.23 -61.22
C PHE A 6 33.47 -34.76 -60.77
N ARG A 7 32.28 -34.21 -60.53
CA ARG A 7 32.03 -32.90 -59.94
C ARG A 7 32.48 -32.93 -58.47
N ARG A 8 33.66 -32.38 -58.16
CA ARG A 8 34.07 -32.12 -56.78
C ARG A 8 33.42 -30.83 -56.28
N LEU A 9 32.23 -30.97 -55.70
CA LEU A 9 31.63 -29.97 -54.81
C LEU A 9 32.33 -30.10 -53.45
N LEU A 10 33.06 -29.06 -53.01
CA LEU A 10 33.43 -28.91 -51.60
C LEU A 10 32.45 -27.91 -50.97
N PRO A 11 31.76 -28.25 -49.87
CA PRO A 11 30.77 -27.38 -49.25
C PRO A 11 31.44 -26.27 -48.43
N ALA A 12 30.86 -25.08 -48.51
CA ALA A 12 31.12 -23.96 -47.63
C ALA A 12 30.79 -24.35 -46.17
N ALA A 13 31.78 -24.28 -45.29
CA ALA A 13 31.58 -24.37 -43.85
C ALA A 13 31.87 -23.00 -43.24
N PHE A 14 30.87 -22.12 -43.29
CA PHE A 14 30.87 -20.85 -42.56
C PHE A 14 30.55 -21.18 -41.10
N ALA A 15 31.58 -21.37 -40.28
CA ALA A 15 31.43 -21.57 -38.85
C ALA A 15 31.05 -20.23 -38.20
N LEU A 16 29.74 -19.94 -38.16
CA LEU A 16 29.15 -18.89 -37.32
C LEU A 16 29.28 -19.34 -35.86
N LEU A 17 30.34 -18.88 -35.21
CA LEU A 17 30.52 -19.00 -33.76
C LEU A 17 29.57 -17.99 -33.10
N SER A 18 28.30 -18.38 -32.90
CA SER A 18 27.35 -17.61 -32.10
C SER A 18 27.79 -17.65 -30.64
N PHE A 19 28.61 -16.68 -30.24
CA PHE A 19 29.00 -16.48 -28.85
C PHE A 19 27.75 -16.04 -28.08
N ALA A 20 27.11 -16.99 -27.39
CA ALA A 20 26.05 -16.69 -26.46
C ALA A 20 26.64 -15.89 -25.29
N LEU A 21 26.45 -14.57 -25.30
CA LEU A 21 26.74 -13.71 -24.16
C LEU A 21 25.89 -14.19 -22.97
N PRO A 22 26.49 -14.62 -21.84
CA PRO A 22 25.72 -14.92 -20.64
C PRO A 22 25.05 -13.61 -20.17
N GLY A 23 23.71 -13.59 -20.15
CA GLY A 23 22.96 -12.50 -19.57
C GLY A 23 23.33 -12.37 -18.10
N SER A 24 23.98 -11.26 -17.73
CA SER A 24 24.27 -10.98 -16.33
C SER A 24 22.95 -10.69 -15.64
N ALA A 25 22.54 -11.54 -14.70
CA ALA A 25 21.52 -11.19 -13.73
C ALA A 25 22.07 -10.03 -12.89
N LEU A 26 21.67 -8.80 -13.24
CA LEU A 26 22.06 -7.62 -12.50
C LEU A 26 21.29 -7.64 -11.17
N SER A 27 21.95 -8.08 -10.10
CA SER A 27 21.42 -7.92 -8.74
C SER A 27 21.28 -6.42 -8.46
N GLN A 28 20.07 -5.99 -8.14
CA GLN A 28 19.78 -4.59 -7.82
C GLN A 28 20.48 -4.21 -6.52
N ALA A 29 21.10 -3.02 -6.49
CA ALA A 29 21.67 -2.50 -5.26
C ALA A 29 20.55 -2.16 -4.26
N PRO A 30 20.67 -2.51 -2.97
CA PRO A 30 19.64 -2.19 -1.98
C PRO A 30 19.42 -0.68 -1.82
N LEU A 31 18.15 -0.27 -1.80
CA LEU A 31 17.77 1.10 -1.48
C LEU A 31 17.75 1.32 0.04
N SER A 32 17.75 2.57 0.49
CA SER A 32 17.40 2.87 1.88
C SER A 32 15.92 2.53 2.14
N PRO A 33 15.52 2.10 3.36
CA PRO A 33 14.14 1.74 3.66
C PRO A 33 13.11 2.81 3.24
N ASP A 34 13.39 4.08 3.49
CA ASP A 34 12.50 5.20 3.12
C ASP A 34 12.30 5.39 1.61
N LYS A 35 13.25 4.91 0.81
CA LYS A 35 13.16 4.94 -0.67
C LYS A 35 12.54 3.67 -1.22
N ALA A 36 12.77 2.54 -0.54
CA ALA A 36 12.17 1.27 -0.91
C ALA A 36 10.67 1.22 -0.59
N PHE A 37 10.24 1.90 0.49
CA PHE A 37 8.89 1.81 1.04
C PHE A 37 8.42 3.21 1.46
N ALA A 38 8.08 4.05 0.48
CA ALA A 38 7.66 5.43 0.73
C ALA A 38 6.24 5.45 1.30
N LEU A 39 6.13 5.75 2.60
CA LEU A 39 4.85 5.79 3.31
C LEU A 39 4.21 7.19 3.24
N THR A 40 2.95 7.22 2.83
CA THR A 40 2.04 8.36 2.96
C THR A 40 0.91 8.01 3.92
N VAL A 41 0.55 8.95 4.81
CA VAL A 41 -0.56 8.77 5.75
C VAL A 41 -1.55 9.92 5.61
N THR A 42 -2.83 9.58 5.47
CA THR A 42 -3.91 10.55 5.32
C THR A 42 -5.06 10.24 6.27
N ARG A 43 -5.72 11.27 6.77
CA ARG A 43 -6.99 11.12 7.46
C ARG A 43 -8.14 11.32 6.49
N GLU A 44 -8.95 10.29 6.32
CA GLU A 44 -10.06 10.26 5.38
C GLU A 44 -11.30 10.98 5.93
N ALA A 45 -12.31 11.19 5.07
CA ALA A 45 -13.50 11.98 5.41
C ALA A 45 -14.36 11.32 6.52
N ASP A 46 -14.44 10.00 6.52
CA ASP A 46 -15.04 9.21 7.61
C ASP A 46 -14.22 9.26 8.91
N GLY A 47 -12.98 9.75 8.85
CA GLY A 47 -12.05 9.91 9.96
C GLY A 47 -11.08 8.76 10.13
N ASP A 48 -11.10 7.77 9.23
CA ASP A 48 -10.15 6.67 9.19
C ASP A 48 -8.75 7.19 8.86
N LEU A 49 -7.74 6.46 9.34
CA LEU A 49 -6.35 6.73 9.03
C LEU A 49 -5.87 5.72 7.99
N ALA A 50 -5.63 6.21 6.77
CA ALA A 50 -5.14 5.41 5.66
C ALA A 50 -3.63 5.50 5.55
N PHE A 51 -2.97 4.34 5.53
CA PHE A 51 -1.54 4.17 5.28
C PHE A 51 -1.36 3.63 3.88
N ALA A 52 -0.61 4.34 3.04
CA ALA A 52 -0.31 3.95 1.68
C ALA A 52 1.20 3.91 1.46
N TRP A 53 1.71 2.75 1.03
CA TRP A 53 3.11 2.59 0.65
C TRP A 53 3.23 2.60 -0.87
N ASP A 54 4.14 3.40 -1.39
CA ASP A 54 4.70 3.26 -2.75
C ASP A 54 6.00 2.43 -2.62
N ILE A 55 6.02 1.26 -3.25
CA ILE A 55 7.04 0.24 -3.07
C ILE A 55 7.92 0.22 -4.31
N ALA A 56 9.22 0.48 -4.12
CA ALA A 56 10.15 0.57 -5.23
C ALA A 56 10.27 -0.76 -5.98
N PRO A 57 10.50 -0.75 -7.31
CA PRO A 57 10.66 -1.95 -8.11
C PRO A 57 11.67 -2.94 -7.51
N GLY A 58 11.32 -4.22 -7.56
CA GLY A 58 12.10 -5.31 -6.97
C GLY A 58 12.02 -5.40 -5.45
N HIS A 59 11.21 -4.59 -4.77
CA HIS A 59 10.97 -4.70 -3.34
C HIS A 59 9.53 -5.15 -3.07
N TYR A 60 9.31 -5.70 -1.87
CA TYR A 60 7.98 -6.05 -1.39
C TYR A 60 7.88 -5.86 0.13
N LEU A 61 6.65 -5.64 0.61
CA LEU A 61 6.32 -5.63 2.04
C LEU A 61 5.57 -6.91 2.40
N TYR A 62 5.86 -7.49 3.56
CA TYR A 62 5.03 -8.56 4.12
C TYR A 62 3.73 -7.95 4.64
N ARG A 63 2.60 -8.32 4.03
CA ARG A 63 1.29 -7.77 4.37
C ARG A 63 1.00 -7.97 5.86
N ASP A 64 1.07 -9.21 6.31
CA ASP A 64 0.65 -9.61 7.65
C ASP A 64 1.67 -9.29 8.75
N HIS A 65 2.83 -8.71 8.39
CA HIS A 65 3.80 -8.14 9.34
C HIS A 65 3.58 -6.64 9.55
N THR A 66 2.54 -6.06 8.95
CA THR A 66 2.16 -4.65 9.13
C THR A 66 1.27 -4.52 10.37
N VAL A 67 1.74 -3.78 11.37
CA VAL A 67 1.11 -3.68 12.69
C VAL A 67 1.06 -2.23 13.16
N ALA A 68 -0.12 -1.78 13.61
CA ALA A 68 -0.28 -0.49 14.28
C ALA A 68 -0.33 -0.66 15.81
N SER A 69 0.17 0.33 16.56
CA SER A 69 0.02 0.41 18.02
C SER A 69 0.01 1.86 18.50
N THR A 70 -0.47 2.10 19.71
CA THR A 70 -0.24 3.40 20.36
C THR A 70 1.20 3.51 20.88
N PRO A 71 1.80 4.71 20.97
CA PRO A 71 3.10 4.88 21.61
C PRO A 71 3.10 4.35 23.05
N GLY A 72 4.06 3.47 23.37
CA GLY A 72 4.12 2.79 24.67
C GLY A 72 3.07 1.69 24.88
N GLY A 73 2.13 1.53 23.95
CA GLY A 73 1.14 0.46 23.93
C GLY A 73 1.77 -0.88 23.56
N LYS A 74 1.43 -1.93 24.30
CA LYS A 74 1.87 -3.31 24.03
C LYS A 74 0.91 -4.08 23.13
N GLN A 75 -0.33 -3.60 23.00
CA GLN A 75 -1.37 -4.27 22.24
C GLN A 75 -1.47 -3.66 20.84
N PRO A 76 -1.47 -4.49 19.78
CA PRO A 76 -1.77 -4.04 18.43
C PRO A 76 -3.17 -3.43 18.30
N LEU A 77 -3.27 -2.41 17.46
CA LEU A 77 -4.54 -1.90 16.94
C LEU A 77 -4.94 -2.73 15.71
N LEU A 78 -6.22 -3.04 15.59
CA LEU A 78 -6.73 -3.79 14.44
C LEU A 78 -6.63 -2.93 13.17
N LEU A 79 -5.86 -3.41 12.20
CA LEU A 79 -5.76 -2.85 10.86
C LEU A 79 -6.61 -3.67 9.88
N GLU A 80 -7.24 -2.97 8.95
CA GLU A 80 -7.77 -3.56 7.73
C GLU A 80 -6.67 -3.51 6.67
N LEU A 81 -6.14 -4.66 6.29
CA LEU A 81 -5.05 -4.77 5.31
C LEU A 81 -5.65 -5.03 3.92
N ALA A 82 -5.25 -4.23 2.93
CA ALA A 82 -5.64 -4.50 1.55
C ALA A 82 -5.10 -5.85 1.08
N ALA A 83 -5.78 -6.46 0.11
CA ALA A 83 -5.35 -7.73 -0.46
C ALA A 83 -3.88 -7.66 -0.92
N GLY A 84 -3.17 -8.77 -0.75
CA GLY A 84 -1.79 -8.94 -1.19
C GLY A 84 -1.68 -10.13 -2.13
N GLU A 85 -0.49 -10.34 -2.65
CA GLU A 85 -0.14 -11.47 -3.51
C GLU A 85 0.54 -12.55 -2.69
N THR A 86 0.14 -13.81 -2.89
CA THR A 86 0.78 -14.94 -2.21
C THR A 86 2.15 -15.18 -2.81
N LYS A 87 3.16 -15.27 -1.93
CA LYS A 87 4.56 -15.53 -2.24
C LYS A 87 5.06 -16.71 -1.40
N ASP A 88 5.79 -17.62 -2.04
CA ASP A 88 6.62 -18.60 -1.32
C ASP A 88 7.98 -17.95 -1.02
N ASP A 89 8.13 -17.46 0.20
CA ASP A 89 9.32 -16.75 0.66
C ASP A 89 10.32 -17.74 1.31
N PRO A 90 11.61 -17.71 0.96
CA PRO A 90 12.60 -18.65 1.52
C PRO A 90 12.77 -18.58 3.05
N GLY A 91 12.47 -17.43 3.67
CA GLY A 91 12.60 -17.22 5.11
C GLY A 91 11.32 -17.53 5.89
N PHE A 92 10.15 -17.20 5.33
CA PHE A 92 8.86 -17.29 6.02
C PHE A 92 7.88 -18.33 5.42
N GLY A 93 8.23 -18.95 4.30
CA GLY A 93 7.34 -19.84 3.55
C GLY A 93 6.22 -19.07 2.85
N VAL A 94 5.04 -19.68 2.76
CA VAL A 94 3.90 -19.08 2.07
C VAL A 94 3.32 -17.93 2.89
N VAL A 95 3.48 -16.71 2.38
CA VAL A 95 3.03 -15.46 2.99
C VAL A 95 2.38 -14.58 1.93
N ASP A 96 1.55 -13.63 2.36
CA ASP A 96 1.05 -12.61 1.44
C ASP A 96 1.88 -11.33 1.54
N VAL A 97 2.17 -10.75 0.38
CA VAL A 97 3.04 -9.58 0.23
C VAL A 97 2.36 -8.50 -0.61
N TRP A 98 2.89 -7.28 -0.53
CA TRP A 98 2.57 -6.20 -1.44
C TRP A 98 3.79 -5.86 -2.29
N HIS A 99 3.60 -5.89 -3.60
CA HIS A 99 4.50 -5.32 -4.59
C HIS A 99 3.89 -4.03 -5.14
N ASP A 100 4.73 -3.10 -5.58
CA ASP A 100 4.39 -1.78 -6.14
C ASP A 100 3.61 -0.83 -5.21
N ALA A 101 2.54 -1.29 -4.57
CA ALA A 101 1.76 -0.53 -3.61
C ALA A 101 1.19 -1.41 -2.49
N GLY A 102 1.20 -0.88 -1.26
CA GLY A 102 0.54 -1.48 -0.10
C GLY A 102 -0.46 -0.52 0.52
N ARG A 103 -1.52 -1.04 1.14
CA ARG A 103 -2.49 -0.21 1.86
C ARG A 103 -3.00 -0.87 3.13
N ALA A 104 -3.05 -0.10 4.20
CA ALA A 104 -3.70 -0.48 5.45
C ALA A 104 -4.59 0.66 5.94
N THR A 105 -5.70 0.32 6.58
CA THR A 105 -6.63 1.29 7.16
C THR A 105 -6.78 1.02 8.66
N LEU A 106 -6.65 2.07 9.46
CA LEU A 106 -7.00 2.06 10.87
C LEU A 106 -8.29 2.85 11.05
N SER A 107 -9.37 2.13 11.38
CA SER A 107 -10.70 2.76 11.46
C SER A 107 -10.79 3.82 12.55
N ALA A 108 -11.64 4.83 12.34
CA ALA A 108 -11.98 5.84 13.34
C ALA A 108 -12.52 5.19 14.62
N ARG A 109 -13.28 4.09 14.51
CA ARG A 109 -13.75 3.31 15.66
C ARG A 109 -12.59 2.78 16.48
N THR A 110 -11.58 2.19 15.84
CA THR A 110 -10.40 1.66 16.52
C THR A 110 -9.63 2.79 17.22
N LEU A 111 -9.50 3.96 16.59
CA LEU A 111 -8.88 5.15 17.19
C LEU A 111 -9.64 5.62 18.44
N THR A 112 -10.98 5.70 18.39
CA THR A 112 -11.80 6.06 19.55
C THR A 112 -11.64 5.05 20.70
N GLN A 113 -11.65 3.76 20.39
CA GLN A 113 -11.44 2.70 21.38
C GLN A 113 -10.04 2.74 22.02
N ALA A 114 -9.05 3.22 21.28
CA ALA A 114 -7.69 3.46 21.76
C ALA A 114 -7.52 4.77 22.55
N GLY A 115 -8.60 5.52 22.78
CA GLY A 115 -8.59 6.76 23.56
C GLY A 115 -8.19 8.00 22.75
N GLU A 116 -8.46 8.01 21.44
CA GLU A 116 -8.17 9.14 20.53
C GLU A 116 -6.70 9.59 20.63
N PRO A 117 -5.73 8.69 20.36
CA PRO A 117 -4.32 8.99 20.52
C PRO A 117 -3.89 10.11 19.56
N THR A 118 -2.98 10.97 20.01
CA THR A 118 -2.41 12.04 19.16
C THR A 118 -1.40 11.51 18.13
N SER A 119 -0.87 10.30 18.33
CA SER A 119 0.03 9.63 17.41
C SER A 119 -0.15 8.11 17.44
N VAL A 120 0.23 7.45 16.34
CA VAL A 120 0.19 5.99 16.16
C VAL A 120 1.54 5.52 15.64
N ASN A 121 2.03 4.40 16.16
CA ASN A 121 3.17 3.70 15.61
C ASN A 121 2.71 2.72 14.54
N ILE A 122 3.27 2.78 13.33
CA ILE A 122 3.10 1.78 12.27
C ILE A 122 4.42 1.05 12.08
N THR A 123 4.40 -0.27 12.27
CA THR A 123 5.55 -1.15 12.11
C THR A 123 5.32 -2.06 10.91
N TYR A 124 6.32 -2.19 10.05
CA TYR A 124 6.25 -3.01 8.84
C TYR A 124 7.63 -3.56 8.48
N GLN A 125 7.67 -4.57 7.62
CA GLN A 125 8.91 -5.21 7.17
C GLN A 125 8.79 -5.57 5.69
N GLY A 126 9.91 -5.46 4.97
CA GLY A 126 10.00 -5.88 3.58
C GLY A 126 11.39 -6.38 3.21
N CYS A 127 11.53 -6.82 1.96
CA CYS A 127 12.79 -7.27 1.40
C CYS A 127 13.00 -6.72 -0.01
N LEU A 128 14.23 -6.81 -0.48
CA LEU A 128 14.60 -6.74 -1.88
C LEU A 128 14.60 -8.16 -2.44
N GLU A 129 13.96 -8.37 -3.59
CA GLU A 129 13.86 -9.68 -4.25
C GLU A 129 15.23 -10.34 -4.41
N ASP A 130 15.27 -11.63 -4.08
CA ASP A 130 16.46 -12.49 -4.11
C ASP A 130 17.71 -11.89 -3.43
N SER A 131 17.51 -11.04 -2.42
CA SER A 131 18.58 -10.28 -1.76
C SER A 131 18.32 -10.11 -0.26
N ILE A 132 18.50 -8.89 0.27
CA ILE A 132 18.38 -8.61 1.71
C ILE A 132 16.93 -8.43 2.15
N CYS A 133 16.66 -8.81 3.40
CA CYS A 133 15.47 -8.39 4.13
C CYS A 133 15.82 -7.26 5.11
N TYR A 134 15.00 -6.22 5.10
CA TYR A 134 15.14 -5.12 6.05
C TYR A 134 14.65 -5.60 7.43
N PRO A 135 15.23 -5.10 8.54
CA PRO A 135 14.67 -5.33 9.86
C PRO A 135 13.27 -4.67 9.96
N PRO A 136 12.43 -5.09 10.92
CA PRO A 136 11.19 -4.39 11.21
C PRO A 136 11.46 -2.90 11.48
N MET A 137 10.71 -2.04 10.82
CA MET A 137 10.84 -0.58 10.91
C MET A 137 9.56 0.01 11.45
N THR A 138 9.69 0.91 12.43
CA THR A 138 8.57 1.60 13.06
C THR A 138 8.61 3.07 12.71
N ARG A 139 7.46 3.63 12.31
CA ARG A 139 7.24 5.07 12.12
C ARG A 139 6.19 5.54 13.12
N THR A 140 6.52 6.58 13.86
CA THR A 140 5.54 7.31 14.69
C THR A 140 4.89 8.37 13.82
N ILE A 141 3.57 8.28 13.69
CA ILE A 141 2.76 9.15 12.85
C ILE A 141 1.87 9.99 13.75
N ASP A 142 2.00 11.31 13.65
CA ASP A 142 1.04 12.22 14.26
C ASP A 142 -0.30 12.09 13.53
N VAL A 143 -1.38 11.86 14.27
CA VAL A 143 -2.71 11.65 13.68
C VAL A 143 -3.19 12.98 13.06
N PRO A 144 -3.37 13.05 11.73
CA PRO A 144 -3.79 14.30 11.08
C PRO A 144 -5.16 14.75 11.56
N THR A 145 -5.41 16.05 11.60
CA THR A 145 -6.76 16.58 11.81
C THR A 145 -7.67 16.20 10.64
N ARG A 146 -8.94 15.87 10.90
CA ARG A 146 -9.90 15.55 9.82
C ARG A 146 -10.03 16.78 8.91
N PRO A 147 -10.12 16.62 7.57
CA PRO A 147 -10.48 17.72 6.68
C PRO A 147 -11.78 18.38 7.16
N GLN A 148 -11.72 19.68 7.48
CA GLN A 148 -12.85 20.41 8.08
C GLN A 148 -13.99 20.73 7.10
N SER A 149 -13.77 20.52 5.80
CA SER A 149 -14.73 20.87 4.74
C SER A 149 -16.08 20.16 4.90
N ASP A 150 -16.07 18.93 5.41
CA ASP A 150 -17.27 18.08 5.41
C ASP A 150 -18.07 18.21 6.72
N VAL A 151 -17.41 18.61 7.81
CA VAL A 151 -18.05 18.88 9.09
C VAL A 151 -18.86 20.18 9.01
N ALA A 152 -18.27 21.23 8.44
CA ALA A 152 -18.94 22.52 8.27
C ALA A 152 -20.16 22.43 7.34
N ALA A 153 -20.10 21.62 6.28
CA ALA A 153 -21.23 21.43 5.36
C ALA A 153 -22.39 20.68 6.05
N ARG A 154 -22.10 19.61 6.81
CA ARG A 154 -23.13 18.85 7.53
C ARG A 154 -23.74 19.64 8.68
N GLU A 155 -22.96 20.46 9.38
CA GLU A 155 -23.47 21.36 10.42
C GLU A 155 -24.35 22.46 9.82
N ALA A 156 -23.99 23.02 8.66
CA ALA A 156 -24.80 24.01 7.96
C ALA A 156 -26.14 23.43 7.46
N ASP A 157 -26.13 22.20 6.92
CA ASP A 157 -27.35 21.50 6.51
C ASP A 157 -28.25 21.18 7.71
N ALA A 158 -27.66 20.73 8.82
CA ALA A 158 -28.39 20.45 10.06
C ALA A 158 -29.00 21.72 10.68
N GLN A 159 -28.28 22.84 10.67
CA GLN A 159 -28.79 24.14 11.13
C GLN A 159 -29.92 24.67 10.23
N THR A 160 -29.80 24.49 8.92
CA THR A 160 -30.85 24.88 7.96
C THR A 160 -32.13 24.05 8.18
N ALA A 161 -31.98 22.74 8.41
CA ALA A 161 -33.11 21.86 8.72
C ALA A 161 -33.79 22.21 10.04
N GLN A 162 -33.02 22.54 11.09
CA GLN A 162 -33.57 22.98 12.38
C GLN A 162 -34.27 24.33 12.29
N ALA A 163 -33.72 25.28 11.54
CA ALA A 163 -34.34 26.59 11.31
C ALA A 163 -35.67 26.46 10.55
N ALA A 164 -35.72 25.62 9.51
CA ALA A 164 -36.96 25.34 8.77
C ALA A 164 -38.02 24.67 9.64
N ALA A 165 -37.63 23.72 10.50
CA ALA A 165 -38.54 23.06 11.43
C ALA A 165 -39.10 24.04 12.47
N MET A 166 -38.28 24.94 13.01
CA MET A 166 -38.72 25.94 13.99
C MET A 166 -39.68 26.97 13.39
N LEU A 167 -39.48 27.35 12.12
CA LEU A 167 -40.38 28.25 11.40
C LEU A 167 -41.75 27.60 11.12
N ALA A 168 -41.77 26.30 10.83
CA ALA A 168 -43.02 25.55 10.59
C ALA A 168 -43.87 25.39 11.85
N ILE A 169 -43.26 25.34 13.05
CA ILE A 169 -43.97 25.21 14.34
C ILE A 169 -44.60 26.56 14.77
N GLN A 170 -44.08 27.68 14.29
CA GLN A 170 -44.53 29.04 14.67
C GLN A 170 -45.58 29.62 13.73
N ALA A 171 -45.98 28.92 12.67
CA ALA A 171 -47.07 29.35 11.81
C ALA A 171 -48.40 29.26 12.58
N PRO A 172 -49.07 30.39 12.90
CA PRO A 172 -50.35 30.34 13.57
C PRO A 172 -51.39 29.68 12.65
N ASP A 173 -52.21 28.78 13.22
CA ASP A 173 -53.37 28.19 12.55
C ASP A 173 -54.26 29.30 11.96
N ALA A 174 -54.07 29.59 10.67
CA ALA A 174 -55.01 30.39 9.92
C ALA A 174 -56.22 29.50 9.63
N LEU A 175 -57.15 29.43 10.59
CA LEU A 175 -58.47 28.84 10.37
C LEU A 175 -59.17 29.59 9.23
N PRO A 176 -59.61 28.92 8.16
CA PRO A 176 -60.52 29.52 7.19
C PRO A 176 -61.92 29.67 7.81
N ALA A 177 -62.56 30.81 7.52
CA ALA A 177 -63.88 31.24 7.98
C ALA A 177 -65.04 30.47 7.33
#